data_AF-A0A955AYU8-F1
#
_entry.id   AF-A0A955AYU8-F1
#
_cell.length_a   1.000
_cell.length_b   1.000
_cell.length_c   1.000
_cell.angle_alpha   90.00
_cell.angle_beta   90.00
_cell.angle_gamma   90.00
#
_symmetry.space_group_name_H-M   'P 1'
#
loop_
_entity.id
_entity.type
_entity.pdbx_description
1 polymer ?
#
loop_
_entity_poly.entity_id
_entity_poly.type
_entity_poly.pdbx_seq_one_letter_code
_entity_poly.pdbx_strand_id
1 'polypeptide(L)'
;MKWLVVLSFVAGAALSWGVYVPVVHRAAFELKSNLRAFMLVGAAYFVVAVLIPAFFIFVAKSDPTLKPGTVPNFQLHASLWGLAAGMAGAMGALCVIFATTKAGPGAAIFVAPLVFGGAPIINTLATIYYFHPTKTLPDWRFFAGLILAVVGASLVLIYKPVDKPHDVAVTASENPPAEIQPATEP
;
A
#
# COMPACT_ATOMS: atom_id res chain seq x y z
N MET A 1 8.96 -21.59 -16.36
CA MET A 1 9.87 -20.99 -15.35
C MET A 1 9.76 -19.46 -15.29
N LYS A 2 9.91 -18.71 -16.40
CA LYS A 2 9.78 -17.23 -16.42
C LYS A 2 8.52 -16.69 -15.74
N TRP A 3 7.34 -17.25 -16.04
CA TRP A 3 6.07 -16.82 -15.46
C TRP A 3 5.96 -17.10 -13.95
N LEU A 4 6.56 -18.17 -13.45
CA LEU A 4 6.58 -18.44 -12.00
C LEU A 4 7.37 -17.34 -11.27
N VAL A 5 8.53 -16.96 -11.81
CA VAL A 5 9.35 -15.88 -11.24
C VAL A 5 8.57 -14.55 -11.24
N VAL A 6 7.92 -14.22 -12.36
CA VAL A 6 7.09 -13.01 -12.47
C VAL A 6 5.96 -13.03 -11.43
N LEU A 7 5.22 -14.14 -11.32
CA LEU A 7 4.12 -14.27 -10.36
C LEU A 7 4.62 -14.17 -8.91
N SER A 8 5.79 -14.70 -8.59
CA SER A 8 6.40 -14.55 -7.26
C SER A 8 6.69 -13.07 -6.93
N PHE A 9 7.23 -12.29 -7.88
CA PHE A 9 7.45 -10.85 -7.67
C PHE A 9 6.14 -10.07 -7.58
N VAL A 10 5.13 -10.42 -8.38
CA VAL A 10 3.79 -9.83 -8.30
C VAL A 10 3.16 -10.13 -6.94
N ALA A 11 3.25 -11.37 -6.46
CA ALA A 11 2.76 -11.75 -5.14
C ALA A 11 3.52 -11.01 -4.03
N GLY A 12 4.84 -10.91 -4.12
CA GLY A 12 5.65 -10.12 -3.19
C GLY A 12 5.22 -8.66 -3.16
N ALA A 13 5.02 -8.03 -4.32
CA ALA A 13 4.54 -6.66 -4.41
C ALA A 13 3.15 -6.49 -3.80
N ALA A 14 2.22 -7.43 -4.09
CA ALA A 14 0.87 -7.41 -3.53
C ALA A 14 0.88 -7.56 -2.01
N LEU A 15 1.73 -8.44 -1.46
CA LEU A 15 1.89 -8.61 -0.01
C LEU A 15 2.49 -7.35 0.63
N SER A 16 3.57 -6.80 0.07
CA SER A 16 4.20 -5.59 0.61
C SER A 16 3.26 -4.38 0.60
N TRP A 17 2.54 -4.14 -0.50
CA TRP A 17 1.58 -3.04 -0.59
C TRP A 17 0.29 -3.29 0.18
N GLY A 18 -0.15 -4.55 0.30
CA GLY A 18 -1.31 -4.94 1.10
C GLY A 18 -1.10 -4.69 2.59
N VAL A 19 0.09 -5.01 3.12
CA VAL A 19 0.44 -4.79 4.53
C VAL A 19 0.83 -3.33 4.81
N TYR A 20 1.29 -2.59 3.79
CA TYR A 20 1.72 -1.20 3.92
C TYR A 20 0.64 -0.29 4.54
N VAL A 21 -0.60 -0.32 4.05
CA VAL A 21 -1.65 0.61 4.49
C VAL A 21 -2.02 0.43 5.98
N PRO A 22 -2.23 -0.81 6.48
CA PRO A 22 -2.39 -1.05 7.91
C PRO A 22 -1.19 -0.61 8.76
N VAL A 23 0.04 -0.90 8.31
CA VAL A 23 1.26 -0.58 9.07
C VAL A 23 1.49 0.93 9.15
N VAL A 24 1.30 1.67 8.05
CA VAL A 24 1.47 3.13 8.07
C VAL A 24 0.38 3.80 8.92
N HIS A 25 -0.85 3.29 8.89
CA HIS A 25 -1.92 3.79 9.74
C HIS A 25 -1.61 3.55 11.23
N ARG A 26 -1.08 2.38 11.58
CA ARG A 26 -0.60 2.07 12.93
C ARG A 26 0.53 2.99 13.36
N ALA A 27 1.53 3.19 12.51
CA ALA A 27 2.65 4.10 12.79
C ALA A 27 2.16 5.54 12.99
N ALA A 28 1.22 6.02 12.17
CA ALA A 28 0.64 7.34 12.31
C ALA A 28 -0.15 7.52 13.62
N PHE A 29 -0.86 6.48 14.05
CA PHE A 29 -1.57 6.45 15.32
C PHE A 29 -0.59 6.51 16.51
N GLU A 30 0.43 5.66 16.53
CA GLU A 30 1.42 5.62 17.63
C GLU A 30 2.27 6.89 17.69
N LEU A 31 2.68 7.43 16.54
CA LEU A 31 3.44 8.68 16.46
C LEU A 31 2.56 9.93 16.64
N LYS A 32 1.24 9.76 16.72
CA LYS A 32 0.23 10.83 16.76
C LYS A 32 0.41 11.86 15.63
N SER A 33 0.98 11.44 14.50
CA SER A 33 1.34 12.32 13.39
C SER A 33 1.52 11.55 12.08
N ASN A 34 0.58 11.77 11.15
CA ASN A 34 0.61 11.21 9.81
C ASN A 34 1.85 11.64 9.01
N LEU A 35 2.27 12.90 9.14
CA LEU A 35 3.42 13.42 8.42
C LEU A 35 4.74 12.83 8.92
N ARG A 36 4.88 12.59 10.24
CA ARG A 36 6.07 11.91 10.79
C ARG A 36 6.11 10.45 10.35
N ALA A 37 4.98 9.76 10.35
CA ALA A 37 4.91 8.40 9.81
C ALA A 37 5.30 8.37 8.32
N PHE A 38 4.78 9.30 7.51
CA PHE A 38 5.15 9.41 6.10
C PHE A 38 6.63 9.75 5.90
N MET A 39 7.21 10.61 6.74
CA MET A 39 8.64 10.92 6.70
C MET A 39 9.51 9.68 6.93
N LEU A 40 9.12 8.79 7.85
CA LEU A 40 9.80 7.51 8.06
C LEU A 40 9.63 6.55 6.87
N VAL A 41 8.46 6.55 6.22
CA VAL A 41 8.27 5.82 4.95
C VAL A 41 9.22 6.37 3.87
N GLY A 42 9.36 7.69 3.77
CA GLY A 42 10.31 8.33 2.86
C GLY A 42 11.77 7.94 3.14
N ALA A 43 12.17 7.88 4.41
CA ALA A 43 13.50 7.42 4.80
C ALA A 43 13.73 5.95 4.40
N ALA A 44 12.73 5.07 4.61
CA ALA A 44 12.80 3.68 4.17
C ALA A 44 12.89 3.57 2.64
N TYR A 45 12.16 4.41 1.90
CA TYR A 45 12.26 4.47 0.43
C TYR A 45 13.63 4.92 -0.04
N PHE A 46 14.29 5.87 0.65
CA PHE A 46 15.67 6.21 0.33
C PHE A 46 16.61 5.01 0.49
N VAL A 47 16.49 4.25 1.59
CA VAL A 47 17.30 3.04 1.80
C VAL A 47 17.06 2.01 0.68
N VAL A 48 15.80 1.69 0.37
CA VAL A 48 15.47 0.63 -0.58
C VAL A 48 15.64 1.06 -2.04
N ALA A 49 15.24 2.27 -2.40
CA ALA A 49 15.23 2.74 -3.78
C ALA A 49 16.55 3.43 -4.21
N VAL A 50 17.38 3.88 -3.26
CA VAL A 50 18.67 4.51 -3.56
C VAL A 50 19.82 3.61 -3.12
N LEU A 51 19.90 3.26 -1.83
CA LEU A 51 21.09 2.57 -1.31
C LEU A 51 21.25 1.15 -1.85
N ILE A 52 20.16 0.37 -1.97
CA ILE A 52 20.24 -0.99 -2.51
C ILE A 52 20.66 -0.99 -3.99
N PRO A 53 20.01 -0.25 -4.91
CA PRO A 53 20.48 -0.17 -6.30
C PRO A 53 21.90 0.40 -6.43
N ALA A 54 22.25 1.43 -5.64
CA ALA A 54 23.59 2.00 -5.64
C ALA A 54 24.65 0.96 -5.24
N PHE A 55 24.36 0.12 -4.25
CA PHE A 55 25.25 -0.97 -3.88
C PHE A 55 25.45 -1.94 -5.05
N PHE A 56 24.37 -2.40 -5.70
CA PHE A 56 24.47 -3.34 -6.82
C PHE A 56 25.23 -2.75 -8.03
N ILE A 57 24.97 -1.49 -8.35
CA ILE A 57 25.56 -0.81 -9.52
C ILE A 57 27.01 -0.42 -9.25
N PHE A 58 27.29 0.27 -8.15
CA PHE A 58 28.61 0.89 -7.92
C PHE A 58 29.58 0.00 -7.14
N VAL A 59 29.07 -0.83 -6.21
CA VAL A 59 29.91 -1.67 -5.35
C VAL A 59 30.02 -3.08 -5.92
N ALA A 60 28.89 -3.76 -6.13
CA ALA A 60 28.87 -5.13 -6.63
C ALA A 60 29.13 -5.22 -8.15
N LYS A 61 29.06 -4.10 -8.88
CA LYS A 61 29.18 -4.01 -10.35
C LYS A 61 28.36 -5.07 -11.09
N SER A 62 27.24 -5.46 -10.48
CA SER A 62 26.39 -6.56 -10.91
C SER A 62 24.99 -6.01 -10.98
N ASP A 63 24.58 -5.58 -12.18
CA ASP A 63 23.22 -5.14 -12.43
C ASP A 63 22.41 -6.34 -12.97
N PRO A 64 21.54 -6.96 -12.14
CA PRO A 64 20.73 -8.10 -12.56
C PRO A 64 19.66 -7.73 -13.60
N THR A 65 19.41 -6.43 -13.82
CA THR A 65 18.41 -5.92 -14.76
C THR A 65 19.00 -5.52 -16.11
N LEU A 66 20.34 -5.43 -16.20
CA LEU A 66 21.02 -5.06 -17.43
C LEU A 66 20.94 -6.18 -18.47
N LYS A 67 20.47 -5.85 -19.68
CA LYS A 67 20.47 -6.80 -20.80
C LYS A 67 21.87 -6.93 -21.38
N PRO A 68 22.34 -8.15 -21.70
CA PRO A 68 23.65 -8.36 -22.34
C PRO A 68 23.79 -7.48 -23.59
N GLY A 69 24.93 -6.79 -23.72
CA GLY A 69 25.21 -5.89 -24.85
C GLY A 69 24.59 -4.49 -24.76
N THR A 70 23.93 -4.14 -23.65
CA THR A 70 23.42 -2.77 -23.43
C THR A 70 24.43 -1.96 -22.62
N VAL A 71 24.71 -0.72 -23.03
CA VAL A 71 25.56 0.21 -22.27
C VAL A 71 24.66 1.05 -21.35
N PRO A 72 24.76 0.93 -20.01
CA PRO A 72 24.00 1.76 -19.08
C PRO A 72 24.34 3.24 -19.28
N ASN A 73 23.34 4.11 -19.22
CA ASN A 73 23.55 5.55 -19.33
C ASN A 73 22.59 6.34 -18.42
N PHE A 74 23.10 7.41 -17.80
CA PHE A 74 22.33 8.38 -17.03
C PHE A 74 21.94 9.57 -17.92
N GLN A 75 21.15 9.31 -18.96
CA GLN A 75 20.64 10.38 -19.81
C GLN A 75 19.61 11.22 -19.04
N LEU A 76 19.77 12.54 -19.04
CA LEU A 76 18.90 13.47 -18.30
C LEU A 76 17.41 13.22 -18.56
N HIS A 77 17.02 13.07 -19.82
CA HIS A 77 15.62 12.82 -20.20
C HIS A 77 15.07 11.52 -19.59
N ALA A 78 15.85 10.42 -19.61
CA ALA A 78 15.44 9.15 -19.02
C ALA A 78 15.40 9.23 -17.48
N SER A 79 16.37 9.93 -16.88
CA SER A 79 16.41 10.16 -15.42
C SER A 79 15.20 10.98 -14.95
N LEU A 80 14.73 11.95 -15.73
CA LEU A 80 13.52 12.72 -15.43
C LEU A 80 12.27 11.84 -15.39
N TRP A 81 12.16 10.84 -16.27
CA TRP A 81 11.07 9.85 -16.20
C TRP A 81 11.13 9.02 -14.91
N GLY A 82 12.33 8.62 -14.50
CA GLY A 82 12.53 7.94 -13.21
C GLY A 82 12.10 8.81 -12.02
N LEU A 83 12.48 10.08 -12.02
CA LEU A 83 12.08 11.05 -10.99
C LEU A 83 10.56 11.30 -11.00
N ALA A 84 9.96 11.47 -12.18
CA ALA A 84 8.52 11.66 -12.31
C ALA A 84 7.73 10.45 -11.79
N ALA A 85 8.18 9.23 -12.10
CA ALA A 85 7.60 8.01 -11.56
C ALA A 85 7.71 7.94 -10.02
N GLY A 86 8.88 8.29 -9.47
CA GLY A 86 9.07 8.35 -8.02
C GLY A 86 8.16 9.38 -7.33
N MET A 87 8.03 10.58 -7.90
CA MET A 87 7.12 11.61 -7.39
C MET A 87 5.66 11.17 -7.44
N ALA A 88 5.22 10.55 -8.55
CA ALA A 88 3.87 10.03 -8.68
C ALA A 88 3.56 8.97 -7.59
N GLY A 89 4.51 8.07 -7.33
CA GLY A 89 4.40 7.08 -6.25
C GLY A 89 4.31 7.71 -4.86
N ALA A 90 5.19 8.67 -4.56
CA ALA A 90 5.21 9.36 -3.27
C ALA A 90 3.93 10.19 -3.02
N MET A 91 3.43 10.88 -4.05
CA MET A 91 2.14 11.58 -3.99
C MET A 91 0.98 10.62 -3.76
N GLY A 92 0.96 9.47 -4.44
CA GLY A 92 -0.06 8.43 -4.22
C GLY A 92 -0.06 7.92 -2.78
N ALA A 93 1.11 7.62 -2.21
CA ALA A 93 1.24 7.20 -0.82
C ALA A 93 0.75 8.28 0.16
N LEU A 94 1.08 9.56 -0.09
CA LEU A 94 0.59 10.68 0.70
C LEU A 94 -0.94 10.79 0.64
N CYS A 95 -1.55 10.62 -0.53
CA CYS A 95 -3.01 10.59 -0.70
C CYS A 95 -3.67 9.45 0.09
N VAL A 96 -3.07 8.26 0.11
CA VAL A 96 -3.58 7.11 0.91
C VAL A 96 -3.58 7.44 2.40
N ILE A 97 -2.52 8.07 2.90
CA ILE A 97 -2.42 8.46 4.32
C ILE A 97 -3.49 9.49 4.67
N PHE A 98 -3.69 10.52 3.84
CA PHE A 98 -4.74 11.50 4.08
C PHE A 98 -6.15 10.89 3.97
N ALA A 99 -6.38 10.00 3.00
CA ALA A 99 -7.66 9.32 2.83
C ALA A 99 -8.00 8.46 4.06
N THR A 100 -7.06 7.64 4.54
CA THR A 100 -7.25 6.83 5.74
C THR A 100 -7.42 7.67 7.00
N THR A 101 -6.70 8.79 7.11
CA THR A 101 -6.84 9.73 8.23
C THR A 101 -8.22 10.37 8.27
N LYS A 102 -8.71 10.84 7.12
CA LYS A 102 -10.02 11.51 7.01
C LYS A 102 -11.19 10.55 7.18
N ALA A 103 -11.00 9.29 6.80
CA ALA A 103 -12.04 8.27 6.86
C ALA A 103 -12.18 7.61 8.25
N GLY A 104 -11.21 7.80 9.16
CA GLY A 104 -11.32 7.40 10.57
C GLY A 104 -10.74 6.01 10.91
N PRO A 105 -10.98 5.52 12.15
CA PRO A 105 -10.55 4.20 12.58
C PRO A 105 -11.08 3.10 11.65
N GLY A 106 -10.24 2.12 11.32
CA GLY A 106 -10.61 1.03 10.41
C GLY A 106 -10.58 1.39 8.92
N ALA A 107 -10.27 2.63 8.53
CA ALA A 107 -10.29 3.06 7.13
C ALA A 107 -9.42 2.24 6.17
N ALA A 108 -8.34 1.63 6.66
CA ALA A 108 -7.46 0.79 5.85
C ALA A 108 -8.20 -0.35 5.13
N ILE A 109 -9.29 -0.88 5.72
CA ILE A 109 -10.03 -2.02 5.16
C ILE A 109 -10.76 -1.70 3.85
N PHE A 110 -11.14 -0.44 3.61
CA PHE A 110 -11.85 -0.02 2.39
C PHE A 110 -11.04 0.95 1.52
N VAL A 111 -10.14 1.76 2.11
CA VAL A 111 -9.29 2.68 1.32
C VAL A 111 -8.28 1.90 0.47
N ALA A 112 -7.67 0.84 1.01
CA ALA A 112 -6.69 0.08 0.23
C ALA A 112 -7.33 -0.63 -0.97
N PRO A 113 -8.45 -1.38 -0.84
CA PRO A 113 -9.10 -2.00 -2.00
C PRO A 113 -9.60 -1.01 -3.06
N LEU A 114 -9.99 0.20 -2.65
CA LEU A 114 -10.36 1.25 -3.61
C LEU A 114 -9.20 1.71 -4.47
N VAL A 115 -8.08 2.04 -3.83
CA VAL A 115 -6.90 2.55 -4.52
C VAL A 115 -6.31 1.46 -5.42
N PHE A 116 -6.18 0.25 -4.89
CA PHE A 116 -5.62 -0.87 -5.65
C PHE A 116 -6.60 -1.48 -6.67
N GLY A 117 -7.91 -1.24 -6.55
CA GLY A 117 -8.89 -1.55 -7.58
C GLY A 117 -8.91 -0.51 -8.72
N GLY A 118 -8.72 0.77 -8.39
CA GLY A 118 -8.70 1.86 -9.37
C GLY A 118 -7.38 2.03 -10.11
N ALA A 119 -6.25 1.82 -9.43
CA ALA A 119 -4.91 2.03 -9.99
C ALA A 119 -4.64 1.22 -11.28
N PRO A 120 -5.03 -0.07 -11.39
CA PRO A 120 -4.86 -0.84 -12.64
C PRO A 120 -5.59 -0.24 -13.84
N ILE A 121 -6.74 0.42 -13.62
CA ILE A 121 -7.54 1.04 -14.67
C ILE A 121 -6.82 2.27 -15.20
N ILE A 122 -6.39 3.17 -14.30
CA ILE A 122 -5.64 4.37 -14.66
C ILE A 122 -4.33 3.98 -15.35
N ASN A 123 -3.61 2.99 -14.83
CA ASN A 123 -2.40 2.47 -15.46
C ASN A 123 -2.68 1.95 -16.88
N THR A 124 -3.76 1.19 -17.07
CA THR A 124 -4.17 0.67 -18.38
C THR A 124 -4.45 1.81 -19.35
N LEU A 125 -5.29 2.78 -18.96
CA LEU A 125 -5.66 3.91 -19.80
C LEU A 125 -4.44 4.76 -20.17
N ALA A 126 -3.59 5.08 -19.20
CA ALA A 126 -2.35 5.81 -19.44
C ALA A 126 -1.41 5.05 -20.38
N THR A 127 -1.34 3.73 -20.24
CA THR A 127 -0.52 2.88 -21.12
C THR A 127 -1.06 2.90 -22.55
N ILE A 128 -2.36 2.61 -22.74
CA ILE A 128 -2.98 2.55 -24.06
C ILE A 128 -2.98 3.92 -24.75
N TYR A 129 -3.12 5.01 -24.01
CA TYR A 129 -3.23 6.33 -24.63
C TYR A 129 -1.87 7.01 -24.86
N TYR A 130 -0.93 6.87 -23.91
CA TYR A 130 0.27 7.69 -23.87
C TYR A 130 1.58 6.91 -23.95
N PHE A 131 1.74 5.85 -23.13
CA PHE A 131 3.05 5.20 -23.00
C PHE A 131 3.33 4.08 -24.01
N HIS A 132 2.29 3.37 -24.42
CA HIS A 132 2.34 2.34 -25.46
C HIS A 132 1.01 2.34 -26.22
N PRO A 133 0.80 3.29 -27.15
CA PRO A 133 -0.38 3.30 -27.99
C PRO A 133 -0.49 2.01 -28.79
N THR A 134 -1.37 1.13 -28.33
CA THR A 134 -1.52 -0.21 -28.89
C THR A 134 -2.24 -0.11 -30.22
N LYS A 135 -1.59 -0.59 -31.30
CA LYS A 135 -2.22 -0.69 -32.62
C LYS A 135 -3.41 -1.66 -32.64
N THR A 136 -3.41 -2.62 -31.71
CA THR A 136 -4.49 -3.57 -31.46
C THR A 136 -4.92 -3.44 -30.01
N LEU A 137 -6.18 -3.09 -29.78
CA LEU A 137 -6.72 -2.99 -28.42
C LEU A 137 -6.63 -4.36 -27.71
N PRO A 138 -6.47 -4.37 -26.37
CA PRO A 138 -6.59 -5.58 -25.58
C PRO A 138 -7.91 -6.32 -25.85
N ASP A 139 -7.92 -7.64 -25.68
CA ASP A 139 -9.12 -8.46 -25.77
C ASP A 139 -10.24 -7.90 -24.86
N TRP A 140 -11.49 -7.92 -25.31
CA TRP A 140 -12.63 -7.44 -24.52
C TRP A 140 -12.72 -8.07 -23.12
N ARG A 141 -12.23 -9.31 -22.96
CA ARG A 141 -12.15 -10.04 -21.68
C ARG A 141 -11.26 -9.33 -20.66
N PHE A 142 -10.19 -8.67 -21.12
CA PHE A 142 -9.31 -7.89 -20.25
C PHE A 142 -10.06 -6.68 -19.66
N PHE A 143 -10.85 -5.99 -20.47
CA PHE A 143 -11.70 -4.90 -20.00
C PHE A 143 -12.80 -5.39 -19.06
N ALA A 144 -13.39 -6.56 -19.32
CA ALA A 144 -14.33 -7.19 -18.39
C ALA A 144 -13.69 -7.47 -17.02
N GLY A 145 -12.42 -7.89 -16.99
CA GLY A 145 -11.64 -8.04 -15.76
C GLY A 145 -11.47 -6.73 -14.99
N LEU A 146 -11.20 -5.62 -15.69
CA LEU A 146 -11.12 -4.29 -15.07
C LEU A 146 -12.47 -3.84 -14.50
N ILE A 147 -13.57 -4.08 -15.22
CA ILE A 147 -14.92 -3.79 -14.73
C ILE A 147 -15.20 -4.61 -13.47
N LEU A 148 -14.84 -5.90 -13.44
CA LEU A 148 -15.03 -6.75 -12.27
C LEU A 148 -14.19 -6.24 -11.07
N ALA A 149 -12.99 -5.71 -11.31
CA ALA A 149 -12.19 -5.07 -10.27
C ALA A 149 -12.86 -3.81 -9.71
N VAL A 150 -13.47 -2.96 -10.56
CA VAL A 150 -14.29 -1.81 -10.13
C VAL A 150 -15.46 -2.27 -9.27
N VAL A 151 -16.18 -3.29 -9.74
CA VAL A 151 -17.35 -3.84 -9.02
C VAL A 151 -16.90 -4.37 -7.66
N GLY A 152 -15.82 -5.15 -7.61
CA GLY A 152 -15.25 -5.65 -6.37
C GLY A 152 -14.86 -4.54 -5.40
N ALA A 153 -14.13 -3.52 -5.87
CA ALA A 153 -13.77 -2.35 -5.06
C ALA A 153 -15.00 -1.56 -4.57
N SER A 154 -16.03 -1.44 -5.42
CA SER A 154 -17.29 -0.77 -5.09
C SER A 154 -18.09 -1.55 -4.03
N LEU A 155 -18.11 -2.88 -4.11
CA LEU A 155 -18.74 -3.73 -3.09
C LEU A 155 -18.05 -3.57 -1.74
N VAL A 156 -16.71 -3.50 -1.70
CA VAL A 156 -15.97 -3.25 -0.46
C VAL A 156 -16.35 -1.90 0.17
N LEU A 157 -16.59 -0.88 -0.65
CA LEU A 157 -17.05 0.42 -0.18
C LEU A 157 -18.47 0.40 0.37
N ILE A 158 -19.39 -0.24 -0.38
CA ILE A 158 -20.82 -0.29 -0.04
C ILE A 158 -21.03 -1.12 1.22
N TYR A 159 -20.35 -2.27 1.30
CA TYR A 159 -20.44 -3.20 2.42
C TYR A 159 -19.27 -3.04 3.41
N LYS A 160 -18.71 -1.83 3.51
CA LYS A 160 -17.69 -1.54 4.53
C LYS A 160 -18.26 -1.86 5.93
N PRO A 161 -17.49 -2.51 6.82
CA PRO A 161 -17.97 -2.76 8.17
C PRO A 161 -18.29 -1.43 8.85
N VAL A 162 -19.51 -1.31 9.36
CA VAL A 162 -19.86 -0.26 10.32
C VAL A 162 -19.66 -0.87 11.68
N ASP A 163 -18.65 -0.40 12.41
CA ASP A 163 -18.48 -0.75 13.81
C ASP A 163 -19.71 -0.25 14.57
N LYS A 164 -20.71 -1.13 14.75
CA LYS A 164 -21.63 -0.98 15.86
C LYS A 164 -20.80 -1.21 17.11
N PRO A 165 -20.94 -0.38 18.17
CA PRO A 165 -20.32 -0.69 19.45
C PRO A 165 -20.68 -2.14 19.78
N HIS A 166 -19.67 -3.00 19.92
CA HIS A 166 -19.90 -4.30 20.53
C HIS A 166 -20.28 -3.99 21.98
N ASP A 167 -21.59 -3.95 22.22
CA ASP A 167 -22.16 -4.01 23.55
C ASP A 167 -21.78 -5.38 24.10
N VAL A 168 -20.60 -5.46 24.71
CA VAL A 168 -20.18 -6.60 25.52
C VAL A 168 -20.94 -6.44 26.84
N ALA A 169 -22.25 -6.65 26.75
CA ALA A 169 -23.06 -7.11 27.88
C ALA A 169 -22.61 -8.54 28.18
N VAL A 170 -21.48 -8.67 28.87
CA VAL A 170 -21.22 -9.84 29.71
C VAL A 170 -21.70 -9.45 31.10
N THR A 171 -23.02 -9.50 31.27
CA THR A 171 -23.65 -9.47 32.58
C THR A 171 -23.46 -10.85 33.20
N ALA A 172 -22.59 -10.89 34.21
CA ALA A 172 -22.76 -11.59 35.49
C ALA A 172 -23.25 -13.06 35.54
N SER A 173 -22.36 -13.90 36.05
CA SER A 173 -22.59 -14.98 37.05
C SER A 173 -21.15 -15.39 37.45
N GLU A 174 -20.68 -15.49 38.69
CA GLU A 174 -21.18 -15.63 40.07
C GLU A 174 -19.86 -15.47 40.90
N ASN A 175 -19.72 -14.80 42.06
CA ASN A 175 -20.46 -14.89 43.31
C ASN A 175 -19.94 -13.80 44.33
N PRO A 176 -20.63 -13.56 45.46
CA PRO A 176 -20.83 -12.24 46.12
C PRO A 176 -19.90 -11.94 47.34
N PRO A 177 -20.13 -10.84 48.11
CA PRO A 177 -19.08 -10.04 48.76
C PRO A 177 -18.66 -10.54 50.15
N ALA A 178 -17.35 -10.49 50.43
CA ALA A 178 -16.83 -10.54 51.79
C ALA A 178 -16.55 -9.12 52.29
N GLU A 179 -17.56 -8.57 52.95
CA GLU A 179 -17.54 -7.82 54.21
C GLU A 179 -16.32 -6.93 54.53
N ILE A 180 -16.58 -5.65 54.71
CA ILE A 180 -15.65 -4.65 55.25
C ILE A 180 -15.87 -4.53 56.77
N GLN A 181 -14.76 -4.36 57.52
CA GLN A 181 -14.56 -3.60 58.79
C GLN A 181 -14.41 -4.41 60.09
N PRO A 182 -13.78 -3.87 61.17
CA PRO A 182 -13.16 -2.54 61.34
C PRO A 182 -11.73 -2.53 61.96
N ALA A 183 -11.17 -1.32 62.03
CA ALA A 183 -9.89 -0.92 62.62
C ALA A 183 -9.76 -1.18 64.14
N THR A 184 -8.54 -1.46 64.63
CA THR A 184 -8.02 -0.93 65.91
C THR A 184 -6.49 -1.08 65.99
N GLU A 185 -5.77 0.05 66.13
CA GLU A 185 -4.46 0.18 66.80
C GLU A 185 -4.59 -0.20 68.29
N PRO A 186 -3.53 -0.66 68.98
CA PRO A 186 -2.35 0.16 69.35
C PRO A 186 -0.98 -0.49 69.15
#